data_AF-A0A535NMV2-F1
#
_entry.id   AF-A0A535NMV2-F1
#
_cell.length_a   1.000
_cell.length_b   1.000
_cell.length_c   1.000
_cell.angle_alpha   90.00
_cell.angle_beta   90.00
_cell.angle_gamma   90.00
#
_symmetry.space_group_name_H-M   'P 1'
#
loop_
_entity.id
_entity.type
_entity.pdbx_description
1 polymer ?
#
loop_
_entity_poly.entity_id
_entity_poly.type
_entity_poly.pdbx_seq_one_letter_code
_entity_poly.pdbx_strand_id
1 'polypeptide(L)'
;MSGDAPRVAEQEFEALVGPLVEPGLRLAYSMLGDRAEAEDATQEAITKAWRNLGRLRDRDQARPWFLAIVANQCRNMRRTRWFRTVRLPAFFQP
;
A
#
# COMPACT_ATOMS: atom_id res chain seq x y z
N MET A 1 -13.49 24.98 21.81
CA MET A 1 -14.01 23.62 21.53
C MET A 1 -13.34 23.04 20.27
N SER A 2 -12.04 22.72 20.29
CA SER A 2 -11.30 22.28 19.07
C SER A 2 -10.37 21.07 19.29
N GLY A 3 -10.61 20.25 20.30
CA GLY A 3 -9.69 19.16 20.69
C GLY A 3 -9.92 17.78 20.06
N ASP A 4 -10.84 17.63 19.09
CA ASP A 4 -11.33 16.31 18.65
C ASP A 4 -11.03 15.96 17.19
N ALA A 5 -10.68 16.93 16.35
CA ALA A 5 -10.46 16.71 14.92
C ALA A 5 -9.42 15.63 14.57
N PRO A 6 -8.26 15.51 15.28
CA PRO A 6 -7.30 14.44 15.02
C PRO A 6 -7.87 13.05 15.33
N ARG A 7 -8.63 12.93 16.43
CA ARG A 7 -9.22 11.68 16.89
C ARG A 7 -10.33 11.20 15.95
N VAL A 8 -11.12 12.13 15.42
CA VAL A 8 -12.16 11.82 14.42
C VAL A 8 -11.53 11.29 13.12
N ALA A 9 -10.42 11.88 12.66
CA ALA A 9 -9.73 11.41 11.46
C ALA A 9 -9.10 10.01 11.65
N GLU A 10 -8.56 9.73 12.84
CA GLU A 10 -8.05 8.40 13.22
C GLU A 10 -9.17 7.36 13.21
N GLN A 11 -10.32 7.68 13.82
CA GLN A 11 -11.48 6.79 13.88
C GLN A 11 -12.07 6.50 12.49
N GLU A 12 -12.18 7.53 11.64
CA GLU A 12 -12.67 7.36 10.27
C GLU A 12 -11.71 6.45 9.46
N PHE A 13 -10.41 6.69 9.57
CA PHE A 13 -9.43 5.85 8.89
C PHE A 13 -9.50 4.40 9.37
N GLU A 14 -9.55 4.18 10.67
CA GLU A 14 -9.63 2.84 11.25
C GLU A 14 -10.90 2.13 10.80
N ALA A 15 -12.05 2.82 10.79
CA ALA A 15 -13.32 2.25 10.33
C ALA A 15 -13.29 1.85 8.84
N LEU A 16 -12.61 2.64 8.00
CA LEU A 16 -12.54 2.39 6.56
C LEU A 16 -11.46 1.38 6.17
N VAL A 17 -10.30 1.43 6.82
CA VAL A 17 -9.09 0.68 6.42
C VAL A 17 -8.80 -0.50 7.32
N GLY A 18 -9.10 -0.44 8.62
CA GLY A 18 -8.86 -1.53 9.58
C GLY A 18 -9.41 -2.89 9.10
N PRO A 19 -10.69 -2.99 8.70
CA PRO A 19 -11.26 -4.23 8.14
C PRO A 19 -10.60 -4.72 6.85
N LEU A 20 -9.85 -3.85 6.16
CA LEU A 20 -9.22 -4.11 4.88
C LEU A 20 -7.73 -4.48 4.99
N VAL A 21 -7.10 -4.30 6.15
CA VAL A 21 -5.68 -4.62 6.37
C VAL A 21 -5.39 -6.08 6.05
N GLU A 22 -6.16 -7.00 6.63
CA GLU A 22 -5.98 -8.43 6.45
C GLU A 22 -6.31 -8.89 5.00
N PRO A 23 -7.40 -8.44 4.35
CA PRO A 23 -7.58 -8.59 2.89
C PRO A 23 -6.43 -8.03 2.04
N GLY A 24 -5.87 -6.88 2.43
CA GLY A 24 -4.72 -6.27 1.78
C GLY A 24 -3.47 -7.15 1.89
N LEU A 25 -3.19 -7.68 3.07
CA LEU A 25 -2.07 -8.59 3.30
C LEU A 25 -2.19 -9.86 2.46
N ARG A 26 -3.38 -10.47 2.41
CA ARG A 26 -3.62 -11.64 1.54
C ARG A 26 -3.41 -11.33 0.07
N LEU A 27 -3.88 -10.17 -0.39
CA LEU A 27 -3.63 -9.71 -1.76
C LEU A 27 -2.12 -9.54 -2.00
N ALA A 28 -1.41 -8.87 -1.11
CA ALA A 28 0.04 -8.67 -1.22
C ALA A 28 0.80 -9.99 -1.28
N TYR A 29 0.45 -10.93 -0.40
CA TYR A 29 1.03 -12.28 -0.39
C TYR A 29 0.77 -13.02 -1.70
N SER A 30 -0.46 -12.95 -2.24
CA SER A 30 -0.78 -13.55 -3.55
C SER A 30 0.03 -12.96 -4.72
N MET A 31 0.43 -11.70 -4.61
CA MET A 31 1.17 -10.99 -5.68
C MET A 31 2.70 -11.15 -5.58
N LEU A 32 3.22 -11.31 -4.37
CA LEU A 32 4.67 -11.31 -4.08
C LEU A 32 5.20 -12.71 -3.77
N GLY A 33 4.38 -13.59 -3.19
CA GLY A 33 4.75 -14.95 -2.81
C GLY A 33 5.69 -15.04 -1.59
N ASP A 34 6.04 -13.90 -0.99
CA ASP A 34 6.88 -13.80 0.20
C ASP A 34 6.13 -13.09 1.33
N ARG A 35 6.19 -13.65 2.54
CA ARG A 35 5.44 -13.16 3.70
C ARG A 35 5.96 -11.81 4.19
N ALA A 36 7.28 -11.62 4.24
CA ALA A 36 7.89 -10.38 4.72
C ALA A 36 7.66 -9.26 3.71
N GLU A 37 7.85 -9.52 2.41
CA GLU A 37 7.56 -8.53 1.37
C GLU A 37 6.07 -8.13 1.37
N ALA A 38 5.16 -9.06 1.68
CA ALA A 38 3.74 -8.76 1.80
C ALA A 38 3.41 -7.87 3.01
N GLU A 39 4.09 -8.06 4.14
CA GLU A 39 3.96 -7.15 5.31
C GLU A 39 4.42 -5.75 4.96
N ASP A 40 5.61 -5.64 4.38
CA ASP A 40 6.20 -4.36 3.99
C ASP A 40 5.30 -3.63 3.00
N ALA A 41 4.79 -4.32 1.98
CA ALA A 41 3.87 -3.74 1.00
C ALA A 41 2.57 -3.24 1.65
N THR A 42 2.03 -4.00 2.60
CA THR A 42 0.78 -3.67 3.30
C THR A 42 0.97 -2.48 4.24
N GLN A 43 2.07 -2.43 4.99
CA GLN A 43 2.39 -1.31 5.88
C GLN A 43 2.62 0.00 5.10
N GLU A 44 3.36 -0.06 3.98
CA GLU A 44 3.54 1.08 3.09
C GLU A 44 2.20 1.53 2.48
N ALA A 45 1.32 0.59 2.15
CA ALA A 45 -0.02 0.90 1.66
C ALA A 45 -0.89 1.59 2.71
N ILE A 46 -0.87 1.13 3.97
CA ILE A 46 -1.56 1.79 5.09
C ILE A 46 -1.05 3.22 5.27
N THR A 47 0.28 3.42 5.28
CA THR A 47 0.90 4.74 5.40
C THR A 47 0.48 5.67 4.25
N LYS A 48 0.45 5.14 3.01
CA LYS A 48 -0.04 5.89 1.84
C LYS A 48 -1.52 6.19 1.93
N ALA A 49 -2.33 5.25 2.39
CA ALA A 49 -3.76 5.44 2.58
C ALA A 49 -4.01 6.56 3.60
N TRP A 50 -3.33 6.57 4.75
CA TRP A 50 -3.44 7.64 5.75
C TRP A 50 -3.17 9.02 5.15
N ARG A 51 -2.05 9.16 4.43
CA ARG A 51 -1.66 10.42 3.76
C ARG A 51 -2.62 10.86 2.66
N ASN A 52 -3.43 9.95 2.11
CA ASN A 52 -4.31 10.19 0.97
C ASN A 52 -5.79 10.04 1.31
N LEU A 53 -6.17 9.88 2.58
CA LEU A 53 -7.56 9.66 2.99
C LEU A 53 -8.49 10.80 2.52
N GLY A 54 -7.98 12.04 2.55
CA GLY A 54 -8.72 13.21 2.04
C GLY A 54 -8.97 13.20 0.52
N ARG A 55 -8.32 12.31 -0.24
CA ARG A 55 -8.55 12.14 -1.69
C ARG A 55 -9.62 11.07 -1.99
N LEU A 56 -10.01 10.26 -1.01
CA LEU A 56 -11.09 9.30 -1.16
C LEU A 56 -12.43 10.05 -1.17
N ARG A 57 -12.99 10.31 -2.35
CA ARG A 57 -14.21 11.12 -2.50
C ARG A 57 -15.47 10.42 -1.99
N ASP A 58 -15.48 9.09 -2.06
CA ASP A 58 -16.61 8.24 -1.70
C ASP A 58 -16.13 7.17 -0.72
N ARG A 59 -16.71 7.14 0.48
CA ARG A 59 -16.31 6.23 1.55
C ARG A 59 -16.72 4.79 1.28
N ASP A 60 -17.78 4.58 0.49
CA ASP A 60 -18.21 3.25 0.08
C ASP A 60 -17.19 2.58 -0.85
N GLN A 61 -16.29 3.38 -1.45
CA GLN A 61 -15.21 2.92 -2.32
C GLN A 61 -13.88 2.67 -1.58
N ALA A 62 -13.86 2.69 -0.24
CA ALA A 62 -12.66 2.45 0.55
C ALA A 62 -11.98 1.12 0.20
N ARG A 63 -12.76 0.05 -0.01
CA ARG A 63 -12.25 -1.29 -0.35
C ARG A 63 -11.47 -1.31 -1.67
N PRO A 64 -12.06 -1.02 -2.84
CA PRO A 64 -11.33 -1.02 -4.10
C PRO A 64 -10.18 0.01 -4.10
N TRP A 65 -10.35 1.15 -3.45
CA TRP A 65 -9.29 2.17 -3.33
C TRP A 65 -8.07 1.67 -2.55
N PHE A 66 -8.26 1.11 -1.35
CA PHE A 66 -7.16 0.61 -0.53
C PHE A 66 -6.45 -0.58 -1.19
N LEU A 67 -7.20 -1.53 -1.73
CA LEU A 67 -6.62 -2.69 -2.42
C LEU A 67 -5.84 -2.29 -3.69
N ALA A 68 -6.23 -1.21 -4.36
CA ALA A 68 -5.45 -0.65 -5.47
C ALA A 68 -4.09 -0.08 -4.99
N ILE A 69 -4.05 0.59 -3.83
CA ILE A 69 -2.81 1.08 -3.22
C ILE A 69 -1.87 -0.08 -2.90
N VAL A 70 -2.40 -1.15 -2.28
CA VAL A 70 -1.65 -2.39 -1.98
C VAL A 70 -1.09 -3.01 -3.26
N ALA A 71 -1.93 -3.20 -4.27
CA ALA A 71 -1.49 -3.78 -5.54
C ALA A 71 -0.41 -2.92 -6.23
N ASN A 72 -0.52 -1.59 -6.13
CA ASN A 72 0.51 -0.68 -6.63
C ASN A 72 1.85 -0.83 -5.88
N GLN A 73 1.84 -1.02 -4.56
CA GLN A 73 3.07 -1.31 -3.81
C GLN A 73 3.72 -2.60 -4.27
N CYS A 74 2.94 -3.67 -4.42
CA CYS A 74 3.44 -4.96 -4.87
C CYS A 74 4.06 -4.87 -6.29
N ARG A 75 3.41 -4.16 -7.22
CA ARG A 75 3.95 -3.95 -8.57
C ARG A 75 5.28 -3.17 -8.55
N ASN A 76 5.38 -2.15 -7.70
CA ASN A 76 6.61 -1.37 -7.55
C ASN A 76 7.75 -2.22 -7.00
N MET A 77 7.50 -3.04 -5.98
CA MET A 77 8.51 -3.95 -5.40
C MET A 77 9.01 -4.95 -6.45
N ARG A 78 8.11 -5.59 -7.20
CA ARG A 78 8.47 -6.49 -8.30
C ARG A 78 9.31 -5.81 -9.37
N ARG A 79 8.97 -4.57 -9.73
CA ARG A 79 9.75 -3.77 -10.69
C ARG A 79 11.16 -3.48 -10.17
N THR A 80 11.30 -3.06 -8.91
CA THR A 80 12.61 -2.82 -8.28
C THR A 80 13.45 -4.11 -8.20
N ARG A 81 12.84 -5.24 -7.85
CA ARG A 81 13.51 -6.55 -7.85
C ARG A 81 14.04 -6.93 -9.23
N TRP A 82 13.22 -6.77 -10.28
CA TRP A 82 13.64 -7.00 -11.65
C TRP A 82 14.89 -6.19 -12.02
N PHE A 83 14.92 -4.89 -11.71
CA PHE A 83 16.10 -4.06 -11.97
C PHE A 83 17.31 -4.44 -11.11
N ARG A 84 17.12 -4.95 -9.88
CA ARG A 84 18.23 -5.48 -9.06
C ARG A 84 18.84 -6.74 -9.66
N THR A 85 18.02 -7.63 -10.20
CA THR A 85 18.48 -8.86 -10.86
C THR A 85 19.08 -8.56 -12.23
N VAL A 86 18.47 -7.65 -13.00
CA VAL A 86 18.95 -7.20 -14.31
C VAL A 86 19.92 -6.02 -14.16
N ARG A 87 20.80 -6.06 -13.15
CA ARG A 87 22.02 -5.23 -13.18
C ARG A 87 22.83 -5.73 -14.39
N LEU A 88 22.50 -5.19 -15.56
CA LEU A 88 23.15 -5.47 -16.82
C LEU A 88 24.63 -5.19 -16.60
N PRO A 89 25.54 -6.13 -16.95
CA PRO A 89 26.94 -5.80 -17.01
C PRO A 89 27.05 -4.60 -17.95
N ALA A 90 27.64 -3.51 -17.45
CA ALA A 90 27.95 -2.33 -18.22
C ALA A 90 29.01 -2.70 -19.27
N PHE A 91 28.62 -3.41 -20.32
CA PHE A 91 29.39 -3.55 -21.55
C PHE A 91 29.06 -2.36 -22.43
N PHE A 92 29.61 -1.20 -22.06
CA PHE A 92 29.74 -0.07 -22.97
C PHE A 92 31.15 0.49 -22.84
N GLN A 93 32.06 -0.09 -23.63
CA GLN A 93 33.27 0.58 -24.10
C GLN A 93 33.23 0.52 -25.63
N PRO A 94 32.99 1.66 -26.31
CA PRO A 94 33.68 1.99 -27.55
C PRO A 94 35.03 2.65 -27.25
#